data_AF-A0A9D8LVC3-F1
#
_entry.id   AF-A0A9D8LVC3-F1
#
_cell.length_a   1.000
_cell.length_b   1.000
_cell.length_c   1.000
_cell.angle_alpha   90.00
_cell.angle_beta   90.00
_cell.angle_gamma   90.00
#
_symmetry.space_group_name_H-M   'P 1'
#
loop_
_entity.id
_entity.type
_entity.pdbx_description
1 polymer ?
#
loop_
_entity_poly.entity_id
_entity_poly.type
_entity_poly.pdbx_seq_one_letter_code
_entity_poly.pdbx_strand_id
1 'polypeptide(L)'
;MQEQEAAPIGQLQAVGQSVWIDDLTRDMLEEGELQRLVDLGITGVTANPTTFDKAVNGSHRYDQDIGSLDGRLTPRQIVWELLVRDVRAAADVLRPVYDRTDGTDGFVSIEVSPELAYDTHGTIESARDLWARVDRPNIFVKVPATEPGLQAIETLTAEGINVNVTLTFSLHRYRQVVDAYFNGLESRHAAGQPIDGVTSVASFFVSRVDAKVDPLLRAREAQGGADAEVARSLRGTIAIANAKHAYQEFRMLHGTTRWEHLRRKGAQPQRCLWASTSVKDPSYPATMYVEALAGPDTVDTVPPGLVPELAAADLSEPRLMQDAEAALADLEALARLGIDLDQITLELETEGVQAFSKSYHHLVGALSERVATVAEAAIDRDSEDSFPASDAPAWPGRVGGP
;
A
#
# COMPACT_ATOMS: atom_id res chain seq x y z
N MET A 1 4.15 14.22 25.32
CA MET A 1 4.73 13.23 24.40
C MET A 1 3.92 13.20 23.10
N GLN A 2 2.60 12.94 23.14
CA GLN A 2 1.72 13.01 21.95
C GLN A 2 1.77 14.36 21.20
N GLU A 3 1.78 15.51 21.89
CA GLU A 3 1.90 16.83 21.21
C GLU A 3 3.24 17.05 20.49
N GLN A 4 4.31 16.37 20.92
CA GLN A 4 5.65 16.47 20.32
C GLN A 4 5.79 15.54 19.11
N GLU A 5 5.13 14.38 19.13
CA GLU A 5 5.08 13.42 18.02
C GLU A 5 4.10 13.84 16.90
N ALA A 6 3.03 14.58 17.23
CA ALA A 6 2.10 15.12 16.23
C ALA A 6 2.70 16.28 15.40
N ALA A 7 3.72 16.96 15.92
CA ALA A 7 4.28 18.17 15.30
C ALA A 7 4.87 17.94 13.89
N PRO A 8 5.70 16.91 13.62
CA PRO A 8 6.26 16.69 12.28
C PRO A 8 5.28 16.11 11.25
N ILE A 9 4.31 15.26 11.65
CA ILE A 9 3.23 14.86 10.73
C ILE A 9 2.39 16.09 10.36
N GLY A 10 2.11 16.97 11.33
CA GLY A 10 1.48 18.25 11.08
C GLY A 10 2.27 19.17 10.15
N GLN A 11 3.62 19.12 10.18
CA GLN A 11 4.47 19.86 9.23
C GLN A 11 4.31 19.33 7.79
N LEU A 12 4.31 18.00 7.59
CA LEU A 12 4.05 17.40 6.28
C LEU A 12 2.68 17.80 5.74
N GLN A 13 1.65 17.74 6.59
CA GLN A 13 0.31 18.20 6.23
C GLN A 13 0.28 19.69 5.87
N ALA A 14 1.03 20.53 6.60
CA ALA A 14 1.11 21.96 6.34
C ALA A 14 1.78 22.30 4.98
N VAL A 15 2.70 21.44 4.50
CA VAL A 15 3.26 21.55 3.15
C VAL A 15 2.43 20.84 2.08
N GLY A 16 1.29 20.25 2.46
CA GLY A 16 0.31 19.63 1.57
C GLY A 16 0.57 18.15 1.26
N GLN A 17 1.32 17.45 2.11
CA GLN A 17 1.54 16.01 2.02
C GLN A 17 0.75 15.24 3.09
N SER A 18 -0.05 14.28 2.67
CA SER A 18 -0.74 13.35 3.57
C SER A 18 0.19 12.18 3.92
N VAL A 19 0.15 11.71 5.17
CA VAL A 19 0.95 10.56 5.62
C VAL A 19 0.04 9.36 5.88
N TRP A 20 0.37 8.25 5.23
CA TRP A 20 -0.33 6.97 5.34
C TRP A 20 0.60 5.89 5.91
N ILE A 21 0.00 4.83 6.43
CA ILE A 21 0.74 3.68 6.97
C ILE A 21 0.75 2.53 5.97
N ASP A 22 1.94 2.05 5.60
CA ASP A 22 2.15 0.89 4.73
C ASP A 22 2.11 -0.44 5.50
N ASP A 23 1.08 -0.60 6.33
CA ASP A 23 0.79 -1.83 7.06
C ASP A 23 -0.66 -1.84 7.55
N LEU A 24 -1.27 -3.03 7.63
CA LEU A 24 -2.55 -3.23 8.29
C LEU A 24 -2.56 -4.60 8.95
N THR A 25 -2.65 -4.61 10.27
CA THR A 25 -2.74 -5.83 11.06
C THR A 25 -3.99 -5.83 11.94
N ARG A 26 -4.47 -7.02 12.28
CA ARG A 26 -5.58 -7.21 13.23
C ARG A 26 -5.29 -6.57 14.60
N ASP A 27 -4.04 -6.64 15.07
CA ASP A 27 -3.61 -6.06 16.35
C ASP A 27 -3.75 -4.53 16.33
N MET A 28 -3.40 -3.87 15.22
CA MET A 28 -3.56 -2.43 15.09
C MET A 28 -5.03 -1.99 15.27
N LEU A 29 -5.97 -2.84 14.85
CA LEU A 29 -7.40 -2.59 14.93
C LEU A 29 -7.97 -2.89 16.32
N GLU A 30 -7.65 -4.05 16.88
CA GLU A 30 -8.20 -4.49 18.18
C GLU A 30 -7.62 -3.73 19.37
N GLU A 31 -6.35 -3.34 19.28
CA GLU A 31 -5.65 -2.65 20.37
C GLU A 31 -5.73 -1.12 20.25
N GLY A 32 -6.48 -0.61 19.26
CA GLY A 32 -6.70 0.81 19.02
C GLY A 32 -5.46 1.57 18.54
N GLU A 33 -4.45 0.87 18.01
CA GLU A 33 -3.24 1.50 17.46
C GLU A 33 -3.54 2.35 16.24
N LEU A 34 -4.40 1.87 15.34
CA LEU A 34 -4.79 2.65 14.17
C LEU A 34 -5.45 3.96 14.58
N GLN A 35 -6.29 3.96 15.62
CA GLN A 35 -6.88 5.19 16.16
C GLN A 35 -5.80 6.12 16.71
N ARG A 36 -4.82 5.61 17.46
CA ARG A 36 -3.70 6.42 17.95
C ARG A 36 -2.89 7.04 16.81
N LEU A 37 -2.66 6.30 15.73
CA LEU A 37 -1.98 6.81 14.53
C LEU A 37 -2.80 7.91 13.86
N VAL A 38 -4.12 7.74 13.75
CA VAL A 38 -5.03 8.79 13.26
C VAL A 38 -4.97 10.04 14.14
N ASP A 39 -4.93 9.88 15.45
CA ASP A 39 -4.81 10.99 16.40
C ASP A 39 -3.47 11.74 16.27
N LEU A 40 -2.42 11.07 15.78
CA LEU A 40 -1.12 11.67 15.43
C LEU A 40 -1.11 12.36 14.05
N GLY A 41 -2.19 12.24 13.27
CA GLY A 41 -2.30 12.86 11.94
C GLY A 41 -2.10 11.88 10.78
N ILE A 42 -2.05 10.57 11.01
CA ILE A 42 -2.14 9.60 9.91
C ILE A 42 -3.52 9.67 9.28
N THR A 43 -3.56 9.68 7.95
CA THR A 43 -4.78 9.93 7.18
C THR A 43 -5.15 8.82 6.21
N GLY A 44 -4.42 7.70 6.20
CA GLY A 44 -4.74 6.55 5.38
C GLY A 44 -3.85 5.35 5.68
N VAL A 45 -4.21 4.21 5.11
CA VAL A 45 -3.53 2.94 5.30
C VAL A 45 -3.49 2.16 3.99
N THR A 46 -2.43 1.39 3.75
CA THR A 46 -2.38 0.42 2.68
C THR A 46 -2.13 -0.99 3.20
N ALA A 47 -3.02 -1.93 2.87
CA ALA A 47 -2.77 -3.35 3.06
C ALA A 47 -2.12 -3.93 1.79
N ASN A 48 -1.14 -4.82 1.97
CA ASN A 48 -0.52 -5.57 0.88
C ASN A 48 -0.33 -7.05 1.26
N PRO A 49 -0.15 -7.97 0.29
CA PRO A 49 -0.04 -9.40 0.60
C PRO A 49 1.12 -9.74 1.55
N THR A 50 2.24 -9.01 1.48
CA THR A 50 3.43 -9.27 2.29
C THR A 50 3.22 -8.89 3.76
N THR A 51 2.56 -7.77 4.05
CA THR A 51 2.25 -7.37 5.42
C THR A 51 1.19 -8.28 6.03
N PHE A 52 0.18 -8.64 5.23
CA PHE A 52 -0.85 -9.58 5.68
C PHE A 52 -0.30 -10.99 5.94
N ASP A 53 0.61 -11.49 5.10
CA ASP A 53 1.36 -12.74 5.34
C ASP A 53 2.03 -12.75 6.71
N LYS A 54 2.73 -11.67 7.06
CA LYS A 54 3.37 -11.53 8.37
C LYS A 54 2.36 -11.44 9.51
N ALA A 55 1.27 -10.70 9.32
CA ALA A 55 0.23 -10.54 10.34
C ALA A 55 -0.46 -11.87 10.65
N VAL A 56 -0.87 -12.60 9.62
CA VAL A 56 -1.49 -13.92 9.76
C VAL A 56 -0.51 -14.89 10.40
N ASN A 57 0.71 -15.02 9.89
CA ASN A 57 1.65 -16.03 10.38
C ASN A 57 2.31 -15.68 11.72
N GLY A 58 2.38 -14.41 12.08
CA GLY A 58 3.03 -13.94 13.30
C GLY A 58 2.15 -13.94 14.56
N SER A 59 0.86 -14.25 14.44
CA SER A 59 -0.12 -14.02 15.51
C SER A 59 -1.24 -15.07 15.52
N HIS A 60 -1.80 -15.40 16.68
CA HIS A 60 -2.95 -16.31 16.86
C HIS A 60 -4.33 -15.66 16.67
N ARG A 61 -4.38 -14.35 16.40
CA ARG A 61 -5.62 -13.54 16.38
C ARG A 61 -6.64 -13.99 15.34
N TYR A 62 -6.18 -14.57 14.24
CA TYR A 62 -7.06 -15.02 13.17
C TYR A 62 -7.71 -16.40 13.45
N ASP A 63 -7.29 -17.13 14.49
CA ASP A 63 -7.72 -18.51 14.73
C ASP A 63 -9.22 -18.63 14.99
N GLN A 64 -9.78 -17.68 15.75
CA GLN A 64 -11.21 -17.65 16.02
C GLN A 64 -12.02 -17.41 14.74
N ASP A 65 -11.59 -16.46 13.92
CA ASP A 65 -12.25 -16.16 12.66
C ASP A 65 -12.15 -17.33 11.69
N ILE A 66 -10.95 -17.92 11.54
CA ILE A 66 -10.71 -19.12 10.74
C ILE A 66 -11.63 -20.28 11.17
N GLY A 67 -11.76 -20.53 12.48
CA GLY A 67 -12.61 -21.59 13.00
C GLY A 67 -14.11 -21.33 12.84
N SER A 68 -14.52 -20.06 12.66
CA SER A 68 -15.92 -19.68 12.49
C SER A 68 -16.40 -19.69 11.03
N LEU A 69 -15.48 -19.73 10.08
CA LEU A 69 -15.77 -19.72 8.64
C LEU A 69 -16.30 -21.08 8.16
N ASP A 70 -17.04 -21.08 7.04
CA ASP A 70 -17.52 -22.32 6.42
C ASP A 70 -16.32 -23.21 6.04
N GLY A 71 -16.24 -24.41 6.63
CA GLY A 71 -15.15 -25.36 6.40
C GLY A 71 -15.03 -25.86 4.96
N ARG A 72 -15.95 -25.51 4.06
CA ARG A 72 -15.86 -25.77 2.61
C ARG A 72 -15.06 -24.70 1.86
N LEU A 73 -14.76 -23.57 2.49
CA LEU A 73 -13.96 -22.52 1.86
C LEU A 73 -12.52 -23.00 1.63
N THR A 74 -12.00 -22.67 0.47
CA THR A 74 -10.58 -22.88 0.16
C THR A 74 -9.72 -21.89 0.95
N PRO A 75 -8.43 -22.20 1.21
CA PRO A 75 -7.52 -21.26 1.86
C PRO A 75 -7.47 -19.88 1.16
N ARG A 76 -7.55 -19.85 -0.18
CA ARG A 76 -7.63 -18.58 -0.94
C ARG A 76 -8.87 -17.78 -0.57
N GLN A 77 -10.03 -18.41 -0.46
CA GLN A 77 -11.27 -17.73 -0.06
C GLN A 77 -11.17 -17.22 1.38
N ILE A 78 -10.60 -18.00 2.30
CA ILE A 78 -10.40 -17.59 3.68
C ILE A 78 -9.50 -16.35 3.77
N VAL A 79 -8.39 -16.30 3.03
CA VAL A 79 -7.54 -15.08 2.93
C VAL A 79 -8.39 -13.86 2.62
N TRP A 80 -9.28 -13.95 1.63
CA TRP A 80 -10.12 -12.82 1.23
C TRP A 80 -11.18 -12.46 2.27
N GLU A 81 -11.78 -13.43 2.96
CA GLU A 81 -12.71 -13.12 4.06
C GLU A 81 -12.03 -12.34 5.19
N LEU A 82 -10.82 -12.75 5.57
CA LEU A 82 -10.06 -12.08 6.61
C LEU A 82 -9.63 -10.66 6.17
N LEU A 83 -9.08 -10.53 4.96
CA LEU A 83 -8.66 -9.23 4.40
C LEU A 83 -9.82 -8.24 4.28
N VAL A 84 -10.96 -8.67 3.74
CA VAL A 84 -12.15 -7.81 3.61
C VAL A 84 -12.63 -7.34 4.98
N ARG A 85 -12.63 -8.21 5.98
CA ARG A 85 -13.04 -7.86 7.35
C ARG A 85 -12.12 -6.80 7.96
N ASP A 86 -10.81 -6.98 7.85
CA ASP A 86 -9.83 -6.05 8.43
C ASP A 86 -9.85 -4.69 7.71
N VAL A 87 -9.91 -4.71 6.38
CA VAL A 87 -10.00 -3.48 5.58
C VAL A 87 -11.30 -2.74 5.87
N ARG A 88 -12.44 -3.44 6.01
CA ARG A 88 -13.71 -2.79 6.39
C ARG A 88 -13.61 -2.13 7.76
N ALA A 89 -13.03 -2.82 8.74
CA ALA A 89 -12.82 -2.26 10.09
C ALA A 89 -11.87 -1.04 10.08
N ALA A 90 -10.78 -1.10 9.31
CA ALA A 90 -9.87 0.03 9.13
C ALA A 90 -10.57 1.22 8.46
N ALA A 91 -11.40 0.95 7.44
CA ALA A 91 -12.18 1.98 6.75
C ALA A 91 -13.18 2.65 7.70
N ASP A 92 -13.79 1.90 8.63
CA ASP A 92 -14.64 2.46 9.67
C ASP A 92 -13.88 3.38 10.64
N VAL A 93 -12.64 3.04 11.00
CA VAL A 93 -11.77 3.91 11.83
C VAL A 93 -11.38 5.20 11.09
N LEU A 94 -11.09 5.11 9.79
CA LEU A 94 -10.69 6.25 8.97
C LEU A 94 -11.87 7.07 8.42
N ARG A 95 -13.11 6.60 8.57
CA ARG A 95 -14.30 7.27 8.06
C ARG A 95 -14.44 8.73 8.54
N PRO A 96 -14.19 9.06 9.81
CA PRO A 96 -14.21 10.47 10.25
C PRO A 96 -13.16 11.35 9.57
N VAL A 97 -12.02 10.79 9.15
CA VAL A 97 -11.00 11.50 8.36
C VAL A 97 -11.50 11.73 6.94
N TYR A 98 -12.12 10.71 6.33
CA TYR A 98 -12.72 10.84 5.01
C TYR A 98 -13.80 11.93 4.97
N ASP A 99 -14.73 11.90 5.92
CA ASP A 99 -15.82 12.88 5.98
C ASP A 99 -15.31 14.31 6.25
N ARG A 100 -14.29 14.49 7.11
CA ARG A 100 -13.77 15.84 7.43
C ARG A 100 -12.89 16.44 6.33
N THR A 101 -12.38 15.62 5.42
CA THR A 101 -11.50 16.03 4.30
C THR A 101 -12.23 16.03 2.96
N ASP A 102 -13.56 15.92 2.97
CA ASP A 102 -14.42 15.85 1.79
C ASP A 102 -13.95 14.78 0.79
N GLY A 103 -13.52 13.63 1.31
CA GLY A 103 -13.01 12.51 0.52
C GLY A 103 -11.65 12.74 -0.14
N THR A 104 -10.88 13.73 0.33
CA THR A 104 -9.48 13.89 -0.09
C THR A 104 -8.60 12.83 0.56
N ASP A 105 -8.82 12.52 1.85
CA ASP A 105 -8.07 11.51 2.60
C ASP A 105 -9.02 10.54 3.34
N GLY A 106 -8.51 9.77 4.31
CA GLY A 106 -9.27 8.81 5.10
C GLY A 106 -9.44 7.45 4.42
N PHE A 107 -8.52 7.07 3.54
CA PHE A 107 -8.66 5.88 2.71
C PHE A 107 -7.91 4.66 3.24
N VAL A 108 -8.45 3.48 2.93
CA VAL A 108 -7.76 2.18 3.09
C VAL A 108 -7.61 1.49 1.75
N SER A 109 -6.39 1.09 1.39
CA SER A 109 -6.15 0.34 0.15
C SER A 109 -6.20 -1.18 0.39
N ILE A 110 -6.92 -1.90 -0.48
CA ILE A 110 -6.93 -3.37 -0.58
C ILE A 110 -6.48 -3.79 -1.98
N GLU A 111 -5.50 -4.67 -2.09
CA GLU A 111 -4.92 -5.07 -3.38
C GLU A 111 -5.62 -6.29 -3.98
N VAL A 112 -5.84 -6.26 -5.29
CA VAL A 112 -6.27 -7.46 -6.04
C VAL A 112 -5.20 -8.56 -5.95
N SER A 113 -5.56 -9.81 -6.29
CA SER A 113 -4.56 -10.88 -6.31
C SER A 113 -3.39 -10.53 -7.24
N PRO A 114 -2.13 -10.65 -6.80
CA PRO A 114 -0.97 -10.38 -7.66
C PRO A 114 -0.88 -11.35 -8.84
N GLU A 115 -1.56 -12.50 -8.78
CA GLU A 115 -1.68 -13.44 -9.90
C GLU A 115 -2.45 -12.84 -11.10
N LEU A 116 -3.26 -11.80 -10.87
CA LEU A 116 -4.07 -11.13 -11.89
C LEU A 116 -3.36 -9.95 -12.55
N ALA A 117 -2.11 -9.66 -12.17
CA ALA A 117 -1.38 -8.48 -12.64
C ALA A 117 -1.25 -8.38 -14.18
N TYR A 118 -1.39 -9.49 -14.92
CA TYR A 118 -1.39 -9.53 -16.38
C TYR A 118 -2.72 -9.99 -16.99
N ASP A 119 -3.79 -10.04 -16.20
CA ASP A 119 -5.15 -10.36 -16.62
C ASP A 119 -6.07 -9.16 -16.36
N THR A 120 -6.33 -8.38 -17.40
CA THR A 120 -7.21 -7.21 -17.34
C THR A 120 -8.61 -7.57 -16.87
N HIS A 121 -9.20 -8.65 -17.40
CA HIS A 121 -10.59 -8.99 -17.09
C HIS A 121 -10.71 -9.52 -15.66
N GLY A 122 -9.83 -10.44 -15.27
CA GLY A 122 -9.78 -10.96 -13.91
C GLY A 122 -9.51 -9.86 -12.88
N THR A 123 -8.64 -8.89 -13.18
CA THR A 123 -8.41 -7.70 -12.33
C THR A 123 -9.68 -6.89 -12.14
N ILE A 124 -10.42 -6.61 -13.22
CA ILE A 124 -11.67 -5.83 -13.16
C ILE A 124 -12.72 -6.57 -12.31
N GLU A 125 -12.90 -7.87 -12.55
CA GLU A 125 -13.87 -8.68 -11.79
C GLU A 125 -13.51 -8.76 -10.30
N SER A 126 -12.24 -9.01 -9.99
CA SER A 126 -11.75 -9.03 -8.61
C SER A 126 -11.91 -7.68 -7.93
N ALA A 127 -11.64 -6.58 -8.62
CA ALA A 127 -11.79 -5.24 -8.08
C ALA A 127 -13.26 -4.90 -7.76
N ARG A 128 -14.20 -5.27 -8.64
CA ARG A 128 -15.64 -5.11 -8.39
C ARG A 128 -16.11 -5.93 -7.19
N ASP A 129 -15.64 -7.17 -7.07
CA ASP A 129 -15.94 -8.03 -5.92
C ASP A 129 -15.44 -7.39 -4.61
N LEU A 130 -14.17 -6.97 -4.55
CA LEU A 130 -13.60 -6.34 -3.37
C LEU A 130 -14.33 -5.04 -3.00
N TRP A 131 -14.62 -4.20 -3.99
CA TRP A 131 -15.39 -2.97 -3.78
C TRP A 131 -16.77 -3.26 -3.16
N ALA A 132 -17.51 -4.20 -3.75
CA ALA A 132 -18.84 -4.58 -3.27
C ALA A 132 -18.80 -5.28 -1.90
N ARG A 133 -17.79 -6.11 -1.65
CA ARG A 133 -17.65 -6.84 -0.39
C ARG A 133 -17.21 -5.94 0.73
N VAL A 134 -16.30 -4.99 0.53
CA VAL A 134 -15.91 -4.08 1.63
C VAL A 134 -17.04 -3.08 1.93
N ASP A 135 -17.73 -2.59 0.90
CA ASP A 135 -18.91 -1.72 0.99
C ASP A 135 -18.66 -0.46 1.84
N ARG A 136 -17.60 0.28 1.48
CA ARG A 136 -17.24 1.56 2.11
C ARG A 136 -16.78 2.55 1.04
N PRO A 137 -17.13 3.84 1.15
CA PRO A 137 -16.76 4.84 0.13
C PRO A 137 -15.27 5.19 0.19
N ASN A 138 -14.63 4.98 1.35
CA ASN A 138 -13.27 5.37 1.64
C ASN A 138 -12.28 4.21 1.52
N ILE A 139 -12.47 3.35 0.51
CA ILE A 139 -11.45 2.37 0.13
C ILE A 139 -10.87 2.69 -1.23
N PHE A 140 -9.65 2.22 -1.44
CA PHE A 140 -9.06 2.06 -2.76
C PHE A 140 -8.95 0.57 -3.07
N VAL A 141 -9.34 0.18 -4.29
CA VAL A 141 -8.85 -1.07 -4.85
C VAL A 141 -7.49 -0.81 -5.48
N LYS A 142 -6.47 -1.53 -5.03
CA LYS A 142 -5.09 -1.36 -5.48
C LYS A 142 -4.80 -2.26 -6.68
N VAL A 143 -4.37 -1.66 -7.78
CA VAL A 143 -4.17 -2.31 -9.09
C VAL A 143 -2.75 -2.03 -9.60
N PRO A 144 -1.96 -3.04 -9.96
CA PRO A 144 -0.64 -2.85 -10.56
C PRO A 144 -0.70 -2.04 -11.87
N ALA A 145 0.25 -1.12 -12.05
CA ALA A 145 0.46 -0.34 -13.25
C ALA A 145 1.14 -1.15 -14.37
N THR A 146 0.83 -2.43 -14.52
CA THR A 146 1.27 -3.20 -15.68
C THR A 146 0.53 -2.72 -16.93
N GLU A 147 1.03 -3.06 -18.12
CA GLU A 147 0.34 -2.70 -19.36
C GLU A 147 -1.12 -3.20 -19.42
N PRO A 148 -1.44 -4.46 -19.05
CA PRO A 148 -2.84 -4.90 -18.91
C PRO A 148 -3.62 -4.19 -17.79
N GLY A 149 -2.92 -3.77 -16.72
CA GLY A 149 -3.52 -3.07 -15.58
C GLY A 149 -4.05 -1.68 -15.94
N LEU A 150 -3.43 -0.98 -16.91
CA LEU A 150 -3.88 0.33 -17.37
C LEU A 150 -5.34 0.32 -17.87
N GLN A 151 -5.71 -0.68 -18.66
CA GLN A 151 -7.10 -0.82 -19.13
C GLN A 151 -8.07 -1.13 -17.97
N ALA A 152 -7.62 -1.89 -16.96
CA ALA A 152 -8.42 -2.13 -15.77
C ALA A 152 -8.63 -0.84 -14.96
N ILE A 153 -7.59 -0.03 -14.78
CA ILE A 153 -7.65 1.26 -14.08
C ILE A 153 -8.65 2.20 -14.75
N GLU A 154 -8.60 2.34 -16.08
CA GLU A 154 -9.54 3.15 -16.85
C GLU A 154 -10.99 2.67 -16.64
N THR A 155 -11.22 1.36 -16.79
CA THR A 155 -12.55 0.76 -16.64
C THR A 155 -13.12 0.97 -15.24
N LEU A 156 -12.32 0.69 -14.20
CA LEU A 156 -12.75 0.83 -12.80
C LEU A 156 -13.02 2.29 -12.43
N THR A 157 -12.19 3.21 -12.92
CA THR A 157 -12.43 4.66 -12.75
C THR A 157 -13.74 5.09 -13.43
N ALA A 158 -14.01 4.59 -14.65
CA ALA A 158 -15.27 4.86 -15.34
C ALA A 158 -16.50 4.35 -14.56
N GLU A 159 -16.34 3.23 -13.86
CA GLU A 159 -17.37 2.65 -12.99
C GLU A 159 -17.54 3.39 -11.66
N GLY A 160 -16.61 4.29 -11.32
CA GLY A 160 -16.62 5.08 -10.09
C GLY A 160 -16.01 4.36 -8.91
N ILE A 161 -15.16 3.36 -9.17
CA ILE A 161 -14.35 2.70 -8.15
C ILE A 161 -13.09 3.53 -7.94
N ASN A 162 -12.78 3.79 -6.68
CA ASN A 162 -11.55 4.48 -6.30
C ASN A 162 -10.36 3.52 -6.48
N VAL A 163 -9.34 3.94 -7.24
CA VAL A 163 -8.19 3.09 -7.55
C VAL A 163 -6.89 3.65 -6.97
N ASN A 164 -6.14 2.81 -6.23
CA ASN A 164 -4.74 3.06 -5.90
C ASN A 164 -3.87 2.33 -6.93
N VAL A 165 -3.23 3.07 -7.83
CA VAL A 165 -2.38 2.46 -8.85
C VAL A 165 -1.01 2.16 -8.25
N THR A 166 -0.54 0.91 -8.29
CA THR A 166 0.72 0.47 -7.64
C THR A 166 1.78 0.00 -8.62
N LEU A 167 2.99 -0.27 -8.14
CA LEU A 167 4.14 -0.71 -8.94
C LEU A 167 4.48 0.24 -10.10
N THR A 168 4.33 1.55 -9.89
CA THR A 168 4.79 2.57 -10.84
C THR A 168 6.24 2.95 -10.53
N PHE A 169 7.13 2.78 -11.50
CA PHE A 169 8.57 3.06 -11.34
C PHE A 169 9.11 4.07 -12.37
N SER A 170 8.55 4.09 -13.58
CA SER A 170 9.03 4.91 -14.69
C SER A 170 8.10 6.09 -14.96
N LEU A 171 8.68 7.18 -15.47
CA LEU A 171 7.93 8.36 -15.91
C LEU A 171 7.00 8.02 -17.09
N HIS A 172 7.44 7.12 -17.98
CA HIS A 172 6.60 6.66 -19.08
C HIS A 172 5.33 5.98 -18.56
N ARG A 173 5.47 5.03 -17.61
CA ARG A 173 4.32 4.35 -17.04
C ARG A 173 3.44 5.31 -16.25
N TYR A 174 4.04 6.22 -15.49
CA TYR A 174 3.28 7.24 -14.75
C TYR A 174 2.36 8.07 -15.65
N ARG A 175 2.84 8.54 -16.81
CA ARG A 175 1.98 9.26 -17.78
C ARG A 175 0.79 8.41 -18.24
N GLN A 176 1.03 7.13 -18.56
CA GLN A 176 -0.03 6.21 -18.96
C GLN A 176 -1.07 5.98 -17.85
N VAL A 177 -0.63 5.94 -16.59
CA VAL A 177 -1.51 5.82 -15.42
C VAL A 177 -2.43 7.03 -15.29
N VAL A 178 -1.89 8.25 -15.43
CA VAL A 178 -2.68 9.49 -15.39
C VAL A 178 -3.64 9.55 -16.58
N ASP A 179 -3.19 9.15 -17.78
CA ASP A 179 -4.04 9.10 -18.96
C ASP A 179 -5.22 8.13 -18.80
N ALA A 180 -4.98 6.93 -18.23
CA ALA A 180 -6.04 5.96 -17.94
C ALA A 180 -7.06 6.51 -16.93
N TYR A 181 -6.61 7.24 -15.90
CA TYR A 181 -7.50 7.91 -14.96
C TYR A 181 -8.35 8.99 -15.66
N PHE A 182 -7.73 9.85 -16.47
CA PHE A 182 -8.46 10.89 -17.20
C PHE A 182 -9.47 10.27 -18.18
N ASN A 183 -9.09 9.24 -18.94
CA ASN A 183 -10.00 8.53 -19.84
C ASN A 183 -11.21 7.95 -19.09
N GLY A 184 -10.98 7.37 -17.90
CA GLY A 184 -12.04 6.80 -17.07
C GLY A 184 -13.02 7.87 -16.60
N LEU A 185 -12.52 8.99 -16.09
CA LEU A 185 -13.35 10.14 -15.69
C LEU A 185 -14.14 10.72 -16.88
N GLU A 186 -13.50 10.87 -18.04
CA GLU A 186 -14.14 11.36 -19.25
C GLU A 186 -15.27 10.43 -19.70
N SER A 187 -15.02 9.12 -19.70
CA SER A 187 -16.02 8.09 -20.04
C SER A 187 -17.21 8.13 -19.09
N ARG A 188 -16.95 8.22 -17.78
CA ARG A 188 -17.98 8.36 -16.75
C ARG A 188 -18.82 9.62 -16.93
N HIS A 189 -18.16 10.75 -17.17
CA HIS A 189 -18.83 12.02 -17.40
C HIS A 189 -19.69 11.99 -18.66
N ALA A 190 -19.18 11.41 -19.75
CA ALA A 190 -19.91 11.24 -21.01
C ALA A 190 -21.16 10.34 -20.84
N ALA A 191 -21.13 9.39 -19.91
CA ALA A 191 -22.28 8.57 -19.51
C ALA A 191 -23.27 9.30 -18.59
N GLY A 192 -23.04 10.58 -18.26
CA GLY A 192 -23.91 11.39 -17.40
C GLY A 192 -23.79 11.05 -15.91
N GLN A 193 -22.73 10.34 -15.50
CA GLN A 193 -22.48 9.96 -14.12
C GLN A 193 -21.58 10.99 -13.41
N PRO A 194 -21.74 11.17 -12.09
CA PRO A 194 -20.92 12.10 -11.31
C PRO A 194 -19.47 11.61 -11.18
N ILE A 195 -18.51 12.54 -11.20
CA ILE A 195 -17.07 12.27 -11.10
C ILE A 195 -16.41 12.89 -9.87
N ASP A 196 -17.18 13.59 -9.04
CA ASP A 196 -16.72 14.30 -7.83
C ASP A 196 -16.44 13.38 -6.64
N GLY A 197 -16.96 12.15 -6.67
CA GLY A 197 -16.65 11.10 -5.69
C GLY A 197 -15.65 10.05 -6.16
N VAL A 198 -14.96 10.26 -7.29
CA VAL A 198 -13.99 9.28 -7.84
C VAL A 198 -12.56 9.77 -7.59
N THR A 199 -11.94 9.21 -6.56
CA THR A 199 -10.57 9.55 -6.14
C THR A 199 -9.59 8.48 -6.66
N SER A 200 -8.34 8.90 -6.89
CA SER A 200 -7.26 7.96 -7.22
C SER A 200 -5.92 8.48 -6.70
N VAL A 201 -4.99 7.55 -6.44
CA VAL A 201 -3.58 7.85 -6.16
C VAL A 201 -2.69 7.01 -7.07
N ALA A 202 -1.53 7.56 -7.44
CA ALA A 202 -0.51 6.86 -8.22
C ALA A 202 0.70 6.57 -7.32
N SER A 203 0.77 5.34 -6.79
CA SER A 203 1.87 4.86 -5.95
C SER A 203 3.15 4.67 -6.76
N PHE A 204 4.02 5.66 -6.67
CA PHE A 204 5.33 5.74 -7.32
C PHE A 204 6.43 5.26 -6.35
N PHE A 205 7.13 4.19 -6.72
CA PHE A 205 8.06 3.51 -5.83
C PHE A 205 9.43 4.20 -5.82
N VAL A 206 9.94 4.48 -4.61
CA VAL A 206 11.15 5.28 -4.39
C VAL A 206 12.36 4.37 -4.13
N SER A 207 12.53 3.85 -2.90
CA SER A 207 13.78 3.20 -2.47
C SER A 207 14.22 1.98 -3.29
N ARG A 208 13.30 1.32 -4.01
CA ARG A 208 13.65 0.19 -4.89
C ARG A 208 14.53 0.61 -6.06
N VAL A 209 14.44 1.86 -6.49
CA VAL A 209 15.29 2.42 -7.55
C VAL A 209 16.73 2.51 -7.07
N ASP A 210 17.00 3.18 -5.95
CA ASP A 210 18.36 3.28 -5.41
C ASP A 210 18.93 1.91 -5.04
N ALA A 211 18.11 1.01 -4.48
CA ALA A 211 18.55 -0.36 -4.16
C ALA A 211 19.08 -1.12 -5.38
N LYS A 212 18.60 -0.79 -6.59
CA LYS A 212 19.03 -1.41 -7.84
C LYS A 212 20.12 -0.61 -8.57
N VAL A 213 20.09 0.72 -8.46
CA VAL A 213 21.03 1.62 -9.13
C VAL A 213 22.36 1.75 -8.37
N ASP A 214 22.34 1.84 -7.04
CA ASP A 214 23.54 2.06 -6.23
C ASP A 214 24.61 0.97 -6.40
N PRO A 215 24.29 -0.34 -6.50
CA PRO A 215 25.28 -1.37 -6.81
C PRO A 215 25.99 -1.12 -8.15
N LEU A 216 25.27 -0.62 -9.17
CA LEU A 216 25.83 -0.30 -10.48
C LEU A 216 26.74 0.93 -10.39
N LEU A 217 26.34 1.95 -9.64
CA LEU A 217 27.15 3.13 -9.37
C LEU A 217 28.44 2.78 -8.62
N ARG A 218 28.38 1.91 -7.60
CA ARG A 218 29.57 1.41 -6.90
C ARG A 218 30.50 0.64 -7.81
N ALA A 219 29.96 -0.16 -8.73
CA ALA A 219 30.76 -0.86 -9.73
C ALA A 219 31.45 0.11 -10.71
N ARG A 220 30.78 1.21 -11.10
CA ARG A 220 31.39 2.28 -11.91
C ARG A 220 32.46 3.05 -11.14
N GLU A 221 32.18 3.40 -9.89
CA GLU A 221 33.15 4.04 -8.98
C GLU A 221 34.43 3.20 -8.84
N ALA A 222 34.29 1.89 -8.65
CA ALA A 222 35.41 0.96 -8.50
C ALA A 222 36.28 0.80 -9.76
N GLN A 223 35.75 1.11 -10.95
CA GLN A 223 36.53 1.10 -12.20
C GLN A 223 37.51 2.28 -12.28
N GLY A 224 37.31 3.33 -11.47
CA GLY A 224 38.14 4.54 -11.47
C GLY A 224 37.93 5.42 -12.71
N GLY A 225 38.83 6.38 -12.92
CA GLY A 225 38.76 7.32 -14.05
C GLY A 225 37.88 8.55 -13.78
N ALA A 226 37.54 9.28 -14.85
CA ALA A 226 36.78 10.53 -14.76
C ALA A 226 35.36 10.32 -14.23
N ASP A 227 34.78 9.15 -14.48
CA ASP A 227 33.40 8.81 -14.14
C ASP A 227 33.22 8.40 -12.68
N ALA A 228 34.31 8.11 -11.95
CA ALA A 228 34.22 7.58 -10.59
C ALA A 228 33.66 8.59 -9.58
N GLU A 229 33.99 9.88 -9.73
CA GLU A 229 33.46 10.93 -8.86
C GLU A 229 31.96 11.16 -9.11
N VAL A 230 31.57 11.17 -10.38
CA VAL A 230 30.16 11.29 -10.79
C VAL A 230 29.36 10.09 -10.28
N ALA A 231 29.88 8.87 -10.43
CA ALA A 231 29.20 7.69 -9.93
C ALA A 231 29.00 7.73 -8.41
N ARG A 232 29.99 8.23 -7.65
CA ARG A 232 29.89 8.40 -6.19
C ARG A 232 28.83 9.42 -5.80
N SER A 233 28.75 10.55 -6.51
CA SER A 233 27.83 11.64 -6.18
C SER A 233 26.37 11.30 -6.43
N LEU A 234 26.08 10.34 -7.32
CA LEU A 234 24.72 9.91 -7.65
C LEU A 234 24.13 8.85 -6.69
N ARG A 235 24.93 8.29 -5.78
CA ARG A 235 24.46 7.22 -4.89
C ARG A 235 23.40 7.77 -3.92
N GLY A 236 22.26 7.08 -3.84
CA GLY A 236 21.12 7.52 -3.02
C GLY A 236 20.40 8.77 -3.53
N THR A 237 20.71 9.28 -4.73
CA THR A 237 20.04 10.48 -5.29
C THR A 237 19.05 10.14 -6.40
N ILE A 238 19.23 9.01 -7.09
CA ILE A 238 18.48 8.67 -8.31
C ILE A 238 17.00 8.43 -8.05
N ALA A 239 16.63 7.75 -6.95
CA ALA A 239 15.22 7.53 -6.61
C ALA A 239 14.50 8.87 -6.33
N ILE A 240 15.15 9.77 -5.59
CA ILE A 240 14.63 11.11 -5.30
C ILE A 240 14.49 11.91 -6.59
N ALA A 241 15.51 11.88 -7.45
CA ALA A 241 15.49 12.57 -8.73
C ALA A 241 14.33 12.07 -9.61
N ASN A 242 14.17 10.74 -9.73
CA ASN A 242 13.08 10.11 -10.47
C ASN A 242 11.69 10.52 -9.93
N ALA A 243 11.50 10.50 -8.61
CA ALA A 243 10.24 10.91 -7.99
C ALA A 243 9.94 12.41 -8.16
N LYS A 244 10.96 13.29 -8.03
CA LYS A 244 10.83 14.72 -8.33
C LYS A 244 10.37 14.97 -9.77
N HIS A 245 10.88 14.19 -10.73
CA HIS A 245 10.43 14.25 -12.13
C HIS A 245 9.01 13.73 -12.32
N ALA A 246 8.61 12.66 -11.64
CA ALA A 246 7.22 12.20 -11.66
C ALA A 246 6.27 13.29 -11.16
N TYR A 247 6.70 14.07 -10.16
CA TYR A 247 5.93 15.22 -9.69
C TYR A 247 5.89 16.40 -10.68
N GLN A 248 6.95 16.64 -11.47
CA GLN A 248 6.88 17.61 -12.56
C GLN A 248 5.87 17.16 -13.64
N GLU A 249 5.83 15.87 -13.97
CA GLU A 249 4.82 15.30 -14.85
C GLU A 249 3.41 15.49 -14.29
N PHE A 250 3.20 15.22 -13.00
CA PHE A 250 1.93 15.49 -12.31
C PHE A 250 1.46 16.93 -12.54
N ARG A 251 2.33 17.90 -12.26
CA ARG A 251 2.01 19.34 -12.42
C ARG A 251 1.73 19.72 -13.86
N MET A 252 2.48 19.16 -14.81
CA MET A 252 2.30 19.43 -16.23
C MET A 252 0.97 18.86 -16.76
N LEU A 253 0.68 17.60 -16.45
CA LEU A 253 -0.56 16.92 -16.87
C LEU A 253 -1.80 17.56 -16.25
N HIS A 254 -1.74 17.91 -14.96
CA HIS A 254 -2.81 18.63 -14.26
C HIS A 254 -2.80 20.15 -14.53
N GLY A 255 -1.91 20.64 -15.40
CA GLY A 255 -1.95 22.00 -15.96
C GLY A 255 -2.65 22.07 -17.32
N THR A 256 -3.06 20.94 -17.89
CA THR A 256 -3.63 20.86 -19.24
C THR A 256 -5.08 21.34 -19.31
N THR A 257 -5.52 21.79 -20.49
CA THR A 257 -6.94 22.09 -20.77
C THR A 257 -7.85 20.87 -20.56
N ARG A 258 -7.32 19.66 -20.81
CA ARG A 258 -8.00 18.39 -20.59
C ARG A 258 -8.37 18.22 -19.12
N TRP A 259 -7.39 18.37 -18.22
CA TRP A 259 -7.62 18.31 -16.79
C TRP A 259 -8.55 19.43 -16.30
N GLU A 260 -8.34 20.67 -16.75
CA GLU A 260 -9.19 21.80 -16.34
C GLU A 260 -10.67 21.59 -16.70
N HIS A 261 -10.97 20.86 -17.78
CA HIS A 261 -12.34 20.47 -18.10
C HIS A 261 -12.94 19.54 -17.04
N LEU A 262 -12.21 18.48 -16.65
CA LEU A 262 -12.64 17.52 -15.63
C LEU A 262 -12.75 18.16 -14.25
N ARG A 263 -11.77 18.98 -13.86
CA ARG A 263 -11.75 19.71 -12.58
C ARG A 263 -12.99 20.59 -12.40
N ARG A 264 -13.43 21.29 -13.45
CA ARG A 264 -14.67 22.11 -13.42
C ARG A 264 -15.94 21.29 -13.25
N LYS A 265 -15.89 19.98 -13.48
CA LYS A 265 -16.97 19.02 -13.24
C LYS A 265 -16.87 18.32 -11.88
N GLY A 266 -15.91 18.72 -11.04
CA GLY A 266 -15.73 18.22 -9.69
C GLY A 266 -14.67 17.14 -9.53
N ALA A 267 -13.95 16.75 -10.58
CA ALA A 267 -12.89 15.74 -10.47
C ALA A 267 -11.78 16.17 -9.49
N GLN A 268 -11.29 15.21 -8.69
CA GLN A 268 -10.14 15.36 -7.80
C GLN A 268 -8.85 14.94 -8.52
N PRO A 269 -7.70 15.60 -8.28
CA PRO A 269 -6.45 15.21 -8.93
C PRO A 269 -6.00 13.81 -8.50
N GLN A 270 -5.41 13.05 -9.42
CA GLN A 270 -4.73 11.79 -9.06
C GLN A 270 -3.39 12.13 -8.42
N ARG A 271 -3.36 12.19 -7.09
CA ARG A 271 -2.17 12.58 -6.31
C ARG A 271 -1.04 11.56 -6.49
N CYS A 272 0.20 12.05 -6.53
CA CYS A 272 1.37 11.18 -6.39
C CYS A 272 1.39 10.60 -4.97
N LEU A 273 1.57 9.29 -4.86
CA LEU A 273 1.80 8.60 -3.60
C LEU A 273 3.23 8.03 -3.61
N TRP A 274 4.10 8.48 -2.71
CA TRP A 274 5.45 7.97 -2.57
C TRP A 274 5.42 6.65 -1.81
N ALA A 275 5.71 5.55 -2.51
CA ALA A 275 5.69 4.20 -1.97
C ALA A 275 7.11 3.67 -1.76
N SER A 276 7.26 2.74 -0.83
CA SER A 276 8.57 2.18 -0.49
C SER A 276 9.56 3.29 -0.08
N THR A 277 9.17 4.15 0.86
CA THR A 277 9.99 5.29 1.35
C THR A 277 10.86 4.95 2.55
N SER A 278 10.95 3.67 2.94
CA SER A 278 11.96 3.21 3.91
C SER A 278 13.30 2.94 3.22
N VAL A 279 14.35 3.57 3.75
CA VAL A 279 15.75 3.40 3.33
C VAL A 279 16.20 1.95 3.40
N LYS A 280 16.92 1.49 2.36
CA LYS A 280 17.46 0.12 2.27
C LYS A 280 18.94 0.03 2.62
N ASP A 281 19.66 1.14 2.51
CA ASP A 281 21.08 1.24 2.86
C ASP A 281 21.21 1.97 4.21
N PRO A 282 21.68 1.30 5.28
CA PRO A 282 21.76 1.90 6.60
C PRO A 282 22.79 3.03 6.71
N SER A 283 23.61 3.28 5.68
CA SER A 283 24.49 4.44 5.63
C SER A 283 23.77 5.75 5.28
N TYR A 284 22.52 5.69 4.80
CA TYR A 284 21.72 6.89 4.54
C TYR A 284 20.78 7.22 5.71
N PRO A 285 20.44 8.51 5.92
CA PRO A 285 19.45 8.91 6.92
C PRO A 285 18.09 8.26 6.64
N ALA A 286 17.48 7.63 7.63
CA ALA A 286 16.26 6.84 7.43
C ALA A 286 15.05 7.66 6.94
N THR A 287 15.03 8.96 7.20
CA THR A 287 13.99 9.93 6.79
C THR A 287 14.24 10.56 5.42
N MET A 288 15.36 10.24 4.73
CA MET A 288 15.81 10.98 3.55
C MET A 288 14.75 11.10 2.44
N TYR A 289 13.96 10.05 2.21
CA TYR A 289 12.96 10.04 1.14
C TYR A 289 11.75 10.90 1.52
N VAL A 290 11.26 10.76 2.76
CA VAL A 290 10.14 11.56 3.27
C VAL A 290 10.52 13.05 3.26
N GLU A 291 11.72 13.38 3.74
CA GLU A 291 12.22 14.76 3.73
C GLU A 291 12.35 15.32 2.31
N ALA A 292 12.97 14.58 1.39
CA ALA A 292 13.23 15.08 0.04
C ALA A 292 11.97 15.20 -0.82
N LEU A 293 10.92 14.44 -0.49
CA LEU A 293 9.68 14.33 -1.26
C LEU A 293 8.48 15.00 -0.59
N ALA A 294 8.68 15.68 0.55
CA ALA A 294 7.67 16.52 1.18
C ALA A 294 7.21 17.65 0.23
N GLY A 295 5.92 17.71 -0.05
CA GLY A 295 5.37 18.75 -0.93
C GLY A 295 3.87 18.62 -1.23
N PRO A 296 3.31 19.61 -1.93
CA PRO A 296 1.86 19.77 -2.03
C PRO A 296 1.21 18.74 -2.96
N ASP A 297 -0.03 18.39 -2.63
CA ASP A 297 -0.88 17.46 -3.38
C ASP A 297 -0.26 16.06 -3.52
N THR A 298 0.42 15.61 -2.47
CA THR A 298 1.05 14.28 -2.43
C THR A 298 0.65 13.47 -1.21
N VAL A 299 0.94 12.18 -1.27
CA VAL A 299 0.81 11.23 -0.16
C VAL A 299 2.16 10.54 0.00
N ASP A 300 2.59 10.25 1.23
CA ASP A 300 3.69 9.31 1.51
C ASP A 300 3.15 8.14 2.33
N THR A 301 3.42 6.91 1.91
CA THR A 301 3.08 5.73 2.69
C THR A 301 4.33 5.18 3.36
N VAL A 302 4.38 5.32 4.68
CA VAL A 302 5.53 4.98 5.51
C VAL A 302 5.27 3.71 6.31
N PRO A 303 6.29 2.86 6.56
CA PRO A 303 6.11 1.75 7.50
C PRO A 303 5.88 2.28 8.92
N PRO A 304 5.14 1.57 9.79
CA PRO A 304 4.88 2.02 11.16
C PRO A 304 6.15 2.39 11.94
N GLY A 305 7.23 1.64 11.74
CA GLY A 305 8.51 1.88 12.40
C GLY A 305 9.23 3.18 12.03
N LEU A 306 8.87 3.83 10.90
CA LEU A 306 9.45 5.12 10.50
C LEU A 306 8.76 6.30 11.18
N VAL A 307 7.52 6.14 11.65
CA VAL A 307 6.74 7.22 12.28
C VAL A 307 7.48 7.87 13.47
N PRO A 308 8.09 7.13 14.41
CA PRO A 308 8.87 7.73 15.49
C PRO A 308 10.12 8.48 15.02
N GLU A 309 10.70 8.10 13.89
CA GLU A 309 11.90 8.76 13.36
C GLU A 309 11.57 10.11 12.70
N LEU A 310 10.35 10.25 12.15
CA LEU A 310 9.83 11.53 11.66
C LEU A 310 9.71 12.56 12.78
N ALA A 311 9.52 12.13 14.04
CA ALA A 311 9.45 13.00 15.22
C ALA A 311 10.66 13.96 15.36
N ALA A 312 11.82 13.55 14.85
CA ALA A 312 13.07 14.30 14.96
C ALA A 312 13.46 15.07 13.68
N ALA A 313 12.73 14.89 12.57
CA ALA A 313 13.03 15.53 11.30
C ALA A 313 12.38 16.91 11.18
N ASP A 314 13.00 17.82 10.43
CA ASP A 314 12.37 19.07 10.00
C ASP A 314 11.70 18.86 8.64
N LEU A 315 10.37 18.80 8.66
CA LEU A 315 9.51 18.50 7.52
C LEU A 315 8.68 19.72 7.10
N SER A 316 9.07 20.91 7.56
CA SER A 316 8.33 22.15 7.33
C SER A 316 8.55 22.77 5.95
N GLU A 317 9.53 22.29 5.19
CA GLU A 317 9.85 22.79 3.86
C GLU A 317 9.32 21.87 2.74
N PRO A 318 8.68 22.42 1.69
CA PRO A 318 8.23 21.64 0.54
C PRO A 318 9.41 21.31 -0.40
N ARG A 319 10.36 20.49 0.04
CA ARG A 319 11.60 20.16 -0.69
C ARG A 319 11.38 19.45 -2.02
N LEU A 320 10.20 18.83 -2.22
CA LEU A 320 9.78 18.27 -3.51
C LEU A 320 9.78 19.33 -4.63
N MET A 321 9.48 20.59 -4.29
CA MET A 321 9.42 21.72 -5.23
C MET A 321 10.79 22.31 -5.58
N GLN A 322 11.82 21.94 -4.82
CA GLN A 322 13.16 22.51 -4.92
C GLN A 322 14.03 21.65 -5.85
N ASP A 323 15.08 22.26 -6.43
CA ASP A 323 16.16 21.56 -7.15
C ASP A 323 15.73 20.62 -8.29
N ALA A 324 14.63 20.92 -8.98
CA ALA A 324 14.15 20.10 -10.10
C ALA A 324 15.19 20.01 -11.24
N GLU A 325 15.94 21.08 -11.51
CA GLU A 325 17.02 21.10 -12.50
C GLU A 325 18.20 20.21 -12.09
N ALA A 326 18.55 20.19 -10.80
CA ALA A 326 19.61 19.31 -10.30
C ALA A 326 19.19 17.84 -10.37
N ALA A 327 17.94 17.53 -10.00
CA ALA A 327 17.37 16.19 -10.18
C ALA A 327 17.43 15.73 -11.65
N LEU A 328 17.18 16.62 -12.62
CA LEU A 328 17.34 16.28 -14.04
C LEU A 328 18.78 16.01 -14.41
N ALA A 329 19.69 16.86 -13.94
CA ALA A 329 21.12 16.70 -14.19
C ALA A 329 21.66 15.36 -13.64
N ASP A 330 21.14 14.89 -12.50
CA ASP A 330 21.47 13.58 -11.92
C ASP A 330 21.02 12.42 -12.82
N LEU A 331 19.78 12.47 -13.33
CA LEU A 331 19.27 11.44 -14.26
C LEU A 331 20.06 11.43 -15.58
N GLU A 332 20.40 12.61 -16.12
CA GLU A 332 21.23 12.70 -17.32
C GLU A 332 22.67 12.22 -17.06
N ALA A 333 23.22 12.49 -15.87
CA ALA A 333 24.53 12.00 -15.47
C ALA A 333 24.54 10.47 -15.37
N LEU A 334 23.49 9.88 -14.80
CA LEU A 334 23.31 8.43 -14.75
C LEU A 334 23.33 7.81 -16.16
N ALA A 335 22.59 8.41 -17.10
CA ALA A 335 22.58 7.96 -18.49
C ALA A 335 23.96 8.09 -19.16
N ARG A 336 24.73 9.16 -18.88
CA ARG A 336 26.12 9.32 -19.37
C ARG A 336 27.07 8.24 -18.83
N LEU A 337 26.81 7.71 -17.64
CA LEU A 337 27.51 6.54 -17.09
C LEU A 337 27.10 5.21 -17.75
N GLY A 338 26.17 5.24 -18.70
CA GLY A 338 25.64 4.06 -19.37
C GLY A 338 24.81 3.17 -18.45
N ILE A 339 24.15 3.76 -17.45
CA ILE A 339 23.17 3.07 -16.60
C ILE A 339 21.78 3.48 -17.10
N ASP A 340 21.06 2.50 -17.65
CA ASP A 340 19.74 2.70 -18.25
C ASP A 340 18.63 2.60 -17.19
N LEU A 341 18.09 3.74 -16.78
CA LEU A 341 17.02 3.79 -15.79
C LEU A 341 15.69 3.23 -16.34
N ASP A 342 15.42 3.37 -17.64
CA ASP A 342 14.18 2.84 -18.24
C ASP A 342 14.20 1.31 -18.22
N GLN A 343 15.34 0.69 -18.54
CA GLN A 343 15.52 -0.75 -18.38
C GLN A 343 15.36 -1.17 -16.91
N ILE A 344 16.02 -0.48 -15.98
CA ILE A 344 15.96 -0.81 -14.55
C ILE A 344 14.53 -0.73 -14.02
N THR A 345 13.77 0.30 -14.39
CA THR A 345 12.39 0.49 -13.93
C THR A 345 11.44 -0.55 -14.50
N LEU A 346 11.64 -1.00 -15.74
CA LEU A 346 10.89 -2.13 -16.32
C LEU A 346 11.17 -3.44 -15.57
N GLU A 347 12.43 -3.70 -15.24
CA GLU A 347 12.80 -4.88 -14.47
C GLU A 347 12.19 -4.81 -13.05
N LEU A 348 12.18 -3.64 -12.42
CA LEU A 348 11.55 -3.43 -11.09
C LEU A 348 10.04 -3.67 -11.11
N GLU A 349 9.34 -3.31 -12.19
CA GLU A 349 7.92 -3.64 -12.39
C GLU A 349 7.72 -5.16 -12.37
N THR A 350 8.51 -5.88 -13.17
CA THR A 350 8.45 -7.34 -13.29
C THR A 350 8.79 -8.04 -11.97
N GLU A 351 9.90 -7.66 -11.33
CA GLU A 351 10.34 -8.17 -10.04
C GLU A 351 9.33 -7.86 -8.93
N GLY A 352 8.69 -6.69 -8.98
CA GLY A 352 7.65 -6.29 -8.05
C GLY A 352 6.44 -7.21 -8.07
N VAL A 353 5.92 -7.52 -9.28
CA VAL A 353 4.80 -8.47 -9.45
C VAL A 353 5.18 -9.87 -8.96
N GLN A 354 6.40 -10.32 -9.28
CA GLN A 354 6.89 -11.64 -8.84
C GLN A 354 7.04 -11.73 -7.32
N ALA A 355 7.58 -10.69 -6.68
CA ALA A 355 7.74 -10.64 -5.23
C ALA A 355 6.38 -10.69 -4.51
N PHE A 356 5.38 -9.95 -4.99
CA PHE A 356 4.02 -9.99 -4.43
C PHE A 356 3.35 -11.34 -4.65
N SER A 357 3.51 -11.94 -5.84
CA SER A 357 3.00 -13.29 -6.12
C SER A 357 3.59 -14.32 -5.17
N LYS A 358 4.90 -14.25 -4.91
CA LYS A 358 5.58 -15.14 -3.96
C LYS A 358 5.05 -14.97 -2.53
N SER A 359 4.88 -13.74 -2.05
CA SER A 359 4.29 -13.47 -0.72
C SER A 359 2.86 -14.00 -0.62
N TYR A 360 2.05 -13.83 -1.66
CA TYR A 360 0.68 -14.33 -1.69
C TYR A 360 0.62 -15.87 -1.67
N HIS A 361 1.48 -16.56 -2.43
CA HIS A 361 1.55 -18.03 -2.38
C HIS A 361 2.00 -18.55 -1.02
N HIS A 362 2.94 -17.88 -0.38
CA HIS A 362 3.37 -18.21 0.98
C HIS A 362 2.22 -18.08 1.98
N LEU A 363 1.50 -16.94 1.95
CA LEU A 363 0.32 -16.69 2.77
C LEU A 363 -0.75 -17.79 2.59
N VAL A 364 -1.10 -18.11 1.34
CA VAL A 364 -2.12 -19.14 1.04
C VAL A 364 -1.68 -20.51 1.55
N GLY A 365 -0.39 -20.85 1.40
CA GLY A 365 0.17 -22.10 1.92
C GLY A 365 0.12 -22.18 3.44
N ALA A 366 0.60 -21.15 4.13
CA ALA A 366 0.61 -21.10 5.58
C ALA A 366 -0.80 -21.12 6.19
N LEU A 367 -1.76 -20.44 5.55
CA LEU A 367 -3.15 -20.49 5.98
C LEU A 367 -3.76 -21.88 5.78
N SER A 368 -3.36 -22.62 4.74
CA SER A 368 -3.81 -24.00 4.54
C SER A 368 -3.39 -24.92 5.70
N GLU A 369 -2.15 -24.77 6.18
CA GLU A 369 -1.67 -25.53 7.35
C GLU A 369 -2.43 -25.11 8.61
N ARG A 370 -2.67 -23.81 8.77
CA ARG A 370 -3.34 -23.27 9.94
C ARG A 370 -4.82 -23.65 10.06
N VAL A 371 -5.53 -23.68 8.94
CA VAL A 371 -6.93 -24.16 8.89
C VAL A 371 -7.01 -25.62 9.36
N ALA A 372 -6.06 -26.47 8.98
CA ALA A 372 -6.01 -27.85 9.44
C ALA A 372 -5.80 -27.91 10.97
N THR A 373 -4.84 -27.14 11.51
CA THR A 373 -4.57 -27.07 12.95
C THR A 373 -5.77 -26.58 13.76
N VAL A 374 -6.45 -25.53 13.28
CA VAL A 374 -7.65 -24.97 13.97
C VAL A 374 -8.81 -25.97 13.94
N ALA A 375 -8.99 -26.70 12.83
CA ALA A 375 -10.00 -27.75 12.73
C ALA A 375 -9.73 -28.92 13.67
N GLU A 376 -8.48 -29.38 13.77
CA GLU A 376 -8.07 -30.42 14.73
C GLU A 376 -8.33 -29.98 16.18
N ALA A 377 -7.94 -28.76 16.55
CA ALA A 377 -8.16 -28.21 17.89
C ALA A 377 -9.64 -27.98 18.23
N ALA A 378 -10.52 -27.85 17.23
CA ALA A 378 -11.97 -27.79 17.44
C ALA A 378 -12.54 -29.19 17.71
N ILE A 379 -12.09 -30.21 16.97
CA ILE A 379 -12.48 -31.61 17.18
C ILE A 379 -12.04 -32.11 18.57
N ASP A 380 -10.82 -31.78 19.00
CA ASP A 380 -10.33 -32.18 20.32
C ASP A 380 -11.15 -31.54 21.45
N ARG A 381 -11.52 -30.27 21.33
CA ARG A 381 -12.39 -29.57 22.31
C ARG A 381 -13.79 -30.19 22.41
N ASP A 382 -14.40 -30.51 21.27
CA ASP A 382 -15.70 -31.20 21.24
C ASP A 382 -15.61 -32.62 21.83
N SER A 383 -14.44 -33.26 21.76
CA SER A 383 -14.21 -34.57 22.34
C SER A 383 -14.02 -34.53 23.87
N GLU A 384 -13.39 -33.48 24.41
CA GLU A 384 -13.21 -33.30 25.87
C GLU A 384 -14.50 -32.89 26.58
N ASP A 385 -15.34 -32.06 25.97
CA ASP A 385 -16.65 -31.64 26.51
C ASP A 385 -17.72 -32.75 26.46
N SER A 386 -17.43 -33.90 25.83
CA SER A 386 -18.35 -35.02 25.65
C SER A 386 -18.31 -36.10 26.75
N PHE A 387 -17.47 -35.93 27.79
CA PHE A 387 -17.46 -36.80 28.97
C PHE A 387 -18.07 -36.12 30.21
N PRO A 388 -19.28 -36.50 30.67
CA PRO A 388 -19.73 -36.06 31.98
C PRO A 388 -18.88 -36.72 33.05
N ALA A 389 -18.32 -35.93 33.97
CA ALA A 389 -17.69 -36.43 35.19
C ALA A 389 -18.72 -37.28 35.96
N SER A 390 -18.59 -38.60 35.88
CA SER A 390 -19.44 -39.51 36.64
C SER A 390 -19.00 -39.50 38.10
N ASP A 391 -19.66 -38.68 38.92
CA ASP A 391 -19.71 -38.89 40.37
C ASP A 391 -20.48 -40.20 40.63
N ALA A 392 -19.75 -41.30 40.77
CA ALA A 392 -20.32 -42.57 41.21
C ALA A 392 -20.63 -42.48 42.73
N PRO A 393 -21.87 -42.71 43.19
CA PRO A 393 -22.16 -42.72 44.60
C PRO A 393 -21.62 -44.00 45.26
N ALA A 394 -20.92 -43.84 46.38
CA ALA A 394 -20.48 -44.92 47.24
C ALA A 394 -21.69 -45.69 47.81
N TRP A 395 -21.77 -46.98 47.52
CA TRP A 395 -22.76 -47.89 48.10
C TRP A 395 -22.42 -48.22 49.56
N PRO A 396 -23.37 -48.13 50.52
CA PRO A 396 -23.15 -48.62 51.88
C PRO A 396 -23.45 -50.13 51.94
N GLY A 397 -22.57 -50.88 52.61
CA GLY A 397 -22.69 -52.33 52.74
C GLY A 397 -23.80 -52.82 53.69
N ARG A 398 -24.07 -54.13 53.62
CA ARG A 398 -24.54 -55.01 54.72
C ARG A 398 -24.38 -56.49 54.30
N VAL A 399 -23.55 -57.30 54.95
CA VAL A 399 -23.77 -58.20 56.12
C VAL A 399 -24.85 -59.30 55.93
N GLY A 400 -24.41 -60.57 55.83
CA GLY A 400 -24.83 -61.68 56.71
C GLY A 400 -25.79 -62.80 56.24
N GLY A 401 -25.24 -64.02 56.04
CA GLY A 401 -25.74 -65.36 56.47
C GLY A 401 -26.99 -65.99 55.81
N PRO A 402 -27.24 -67.31 55.97
CA PRO A 402 -26.57 -68.29 56.84
C PRO A 402 -25.57 -69.24 56.14
#